data_AF-A0A840IBX1-F1
#
_entry.id   AF-A0A840IBX1-F1
#
_cell.length_a   1.000
_cell.length_b   1.000
_cell.length_c   1.000
_cell.angle_alpha   90.00
_cell.angle_beta   90.00
_cell.angle_gamma   90.00
#
_symmetry.space_group_name_H-M   'P 1'
#
loop_
_entity.id
_entity.type
_entity.pdbx_description
1 polymer ?
#
loop_
_entity_poly.entity_id
_entity_poly.type
_entity_poly.pdbx_seq_one_letter_code
_entity_poly.pdbx_strand_id
1 'polypeptide(L)'
;MTSRARILRVLALAAALLLLPAATALADRATYDRVSDAYSQNAGQLDACWFSQADLEAALAGIPRAFEGVIPDLRRAIEDGIAAHRAGDCEGIEPTGGPAAAETPPATTTPTTPTDAGAVPPADAGAGAAPPPDAGAAPPADAGAVPPADAGATPPAAEAPQQVTTTPGVQPPGEKRSTTPLVIGAAALAALLLLVLLVWGWARLRGWDPTWAARARHAWGEAGFRVTSTWAEFSDWLRLGR
;
A
#
# COMPACT_ATOMS: atom_id res chain seq x y z
N MET A 1 26.40 -22.39 -37.33
CA MET A 1 25.08 -22.16 -36.68
C MET A 1 25.08 -22.32 -35.15
N THR A 2 26.17 -22.77 -34.51
CA THR A 2 26.22 -23.10 -33.06
C THR A 2 26.46 -21.91 -32.12
N SER A 3 27.05 -20.81 -32.59
CA SER A 3 27.42 -19.68 -31.72
C SER A 3 26.23 -18.81 -31.28
N ARG A 4 25.20 -18.64 -32.11
CA ARG A 4 24.02 -17.82 -31.79
C ARG A 4 23.15 -18.44 -30.69
N ALA A 5 23.02 -19.77 -30.68
CA ALA A 5 22.22 -20.48 -29.68
C ALA A 5 22.85 -20.42 -28.28
N ARG A 6 24.19 -20.43 -28.18
CA ARG A 6 24.91 -20.31 -26.90
C ARG A 6 24.78 -18.92 -26.30
N ILE A 7 24.90 -17.87 -27.11
CA ILE A 7 24.75 -16.48 -26.66
C ILE A 7 23.34 -16.21 -26.14
N LEU A 8 22.30 -16.72 -26.82
CA LEU A 8 20.91 -16.57 -26.37
C LEU A 8 20.63 -17.28 -25.04
N ARG A 9 21.21 -18.47 -24.81
CA ARG A 9 21.04 -19.19 -23.53
C ARG A 9 21.73 -18.47 -22.37
N VAL A 10 22.93 -17.93 -22.58
CA VAL A 10 23.64 -17.18 -21.53
C VAL A 10 22.89 -15.88 -21.19
N LEU A 11 22.37 -15.17 -22.20
CA LEU A 11 21.54 -13.98 -21.96
C LEU A 11 20.23 -14.30 -21.23
N ALA A 12 19.56 -15.40 -21.57
CA ALA A 12 18.34 -15.82 -20.89
C ALA A 12 18.60 -16.19 -19.43
N LEU A 13 19.70 -16.90 -19.14
CA LEU A 13 20.11 -17.22 -17.76
C LEU A 13 20.50 -15.98 -16.96
N ALA A 14 21.25 -15.05 -17.55
CA ALA A 14 21.61 -13.80 -16.89
C ALA A 14 20.38 -12.91 -16.63
N ALA A 15 19.44 -12.84 -17.57
CA ALA A 15 18.18 -12.12 -17.39
C ALA A 15 17.31 -12.76 -16.30
N ALA A 16 17.24 -14.09 -16.23
CA ALA A 16 16.53 -14.79 -15.17
C ALA A 16 17.19 -14.52 -13.79
N LEU A 17 18.52 -14.58 -13.69
CA LEU A 17 19.24 -14.30 -12.44
C LEU A 17 19.05 -12.86 -11.94
N LEU A 18 18.95 -11.89 -12.87
CA LEU A 18 18.70 -10.48 -12.55
C LEU A 18 17.26 -10.20 -12.07
N LEU A 19 16.30 -11.09 -12.36
CA LEU A 19 14.90 -10.94 -11.98
C LEU A 19 14.56 -11.59 -10.62
N LEU A 20 15.39 -12.50 -10.11
CA LEU A 20 15.16 -13.17 -8.82
C LEU A 20 15.04 -12.22 -7.59
N PRO A 21 15.87 -11.17 -7.42
CA PRO A 21 15.82 -10.37 -6.19
C PRO A 21 14.59 -9.45 -6.10
N ALA A 22 13.92 -9.17 -7.22
CA ALA A 22 12.73 -8.33 -7.22
C ALA A 22 11.49 -9.06 -6.68
N ALA A 23 11.45 -10.39 -6.81
CA ALA A 23 10.30 -11.19 -6.38
C ALA A 23 10.20 -11.31 -4.85
N THR A 24 11.34 -11.41 -4.15
CA THR A 24 11.35 -11.52 -2.68
C THR A 24 10.93 -10.22 -2.02
N ALA A 25 11.42 -9.08 -2.53
CA ALA A 25 11.07 -7.76 -1.99
C ALA A 25 9.57 -7.43 -2.11
N LEU A 26 8.87 -7.97 -3.11
CA LEU A 26 7.43 -7.79 -3.26
C LEU A 26 6.63 -8.71 -2.32
N ALA A 27 7.12 -9.93 -2.07
CA ALA A 27 6.48 -10.87 -1.15
C ALA A 27 6.55 -10.36 0.31
N ASP A 28 7.70 -9.87 0.75
CA ASP A 28 7.89 -9.35 2.11
C ASP A 28 6.97 -8.16 2.40
N ARG A 29 6.74 -7.32 1.39
CA ARG A 29 5.85 -6.17 1.50
C ARG A 29 4.38 -6.57 1.68
N ALA A 30 3.91 -7.54 0.90
CA ALA A 30 2.55 -8.04 1.04
C ALA A 30 2.29 -8.68 2.42
N THR A 31 3.31 -9.31 3.00
CA THR A 31 3.23 -9.86 4.36
C THR A 31 3.22 -8.76 5.42
N TYR A 32 4.07 -7.74 5.28
CA TYR A 32 4.04 -6.55 6.15
C TYR A 32 2.67 -5.86 6.12
N ASP A 33 2.10 -5.64 4.93
CA ASP A 33 0.81 -4.97 4.78
C ASP A 33 -0.29 -5.74 5.53
N ARG A 34 -0.33 -7.07 5.43
CA ARG A 34 -1.30 -7.92 6.18
C ARG A 34 -1.12 -7.85 7.70
N VAL A 35 0.11 -7.90 8.20
CA VAL A 35 0.40 -7.81 9.64
C VAL A 35 0.05 -6.42 10.17
N SER A 36 0.38 -5.36 9.43
CA SER A 36 0.06 -3.98 9.76
C SER A 36 -1.45 -3.72 9.76
N ASP A 37 -2.18 -4.30 8.80
CA ASP A 37 -3.64 -4.20 8.74
C ASP A 37 -4.29 -4.89 9.93
N ALA A 38 -3.85 -6.10 10.28
CA ALA A 38 -4.35 -6.81 11.47
C ALA A 38 -4.07 -6.04 12.77
N TYR A 39 -2.86 -5.48 12.92
CA TYR A 39 -2.51 -4.63 14.05
C TYR A 39 -3.42 -3.39 14.15
N SER A 40 -3.68 -2.75 13.02
CA SER A 40 -4.52 -1.54 12.94
C SER A 40 -5.98 -1.85 13.25
N GLN A 41 -6.49 -3.00 12.79
CA GLN A 41 -7.86 -3.46 13.05
C GLN A 41 -8.09 -3.85 14.51
N ASN A 42 -7.05 -4.36 15.18
CA ASN A 42 -7.11 -4.78 16.59
C ASN A 42 -6.65 -3.70 17.57
N ALA A 43 -6.92 -2.43 17.26
CA ALA A 43 -6.62 -1.29 18.14
C ALA A 43 -5.15 -1.21 18.60
N GLY A 44 -4.21 -1.65 17.77
CA GLY A 44 -2.78 -1.66 18.09
C GLY A 44 -2.33 -2.87 18.89
N GLN A 45 -3.09 -3.97 18.87
CA GLN A 45 -2.63 -5.27 19.37
C GLN A 45 -2.44 -6.25 18.21
N LEU A 46 -1.34 -7.00 18.24
CA LEU A 46 -1.09 -8.06 17.27
C LEU A 46 -1.34 -9.42 17.93
N ASP A 47 -2.28 -10.21 17.41
CA ASP A 47 -2.39 -11.62 17.76
C ASP A 47 -1.32 -12.39 16.98
N ALA A 48 -0.20 -12.65 17.64
CA ALA A 48 0.97 -13.28 17.01
C ALA A 48 0.69 -14.70 16.52
N CYS A 49 -0.22 -15.42 17.16
CA CYS A 49 -0.49 -16.82 16.83
C CYS A 49 -1.35 -16.98 15.57
N TRP A 50 -1.93 -15.90 15.04
CA TRP A 50 -2.63 -15.90 13.74
C TRP A 50 -1.69 -15.88 12.54
N PHE A 51 -0.42 -15.54 12.75
CA PHE A 51 0.62 -15.48 11.73
C PHE A 51 1.64 -16.59 11.99
N SER A 52 2.26 -17.10 10.92
CA SER A 52 3.41 -18.00 11.11
C SER A 52 4.64 -17.21 11.57
N GLN A 53 5.58 -17.87 12.25
CA GLN A 53 6.86 -17.24 12.59
C GLN A 53 7.57 -16.66 11.35
N ALA A 54 7.51 -17.37 10.22
CA ALA A 54 8.10 -16.92 8.96
C ALA A 54 7.42 -15.64 8.43
N ASP A 55 6.09 -15.52 8.58
CA ASP A 55 5.37 -14.30 8.18
C ASP A 55 5.76 -13.11 9.05
N LEU A 56 5.92 -13.30 10.36
CA LEU A 56 6.36 -12.24 11.27
C LEU A 56 7.80 -11.79 10.96
N GLU A 57 8.70 -12.73 10.66
CA GLU A 57 10.08 -12.42 10.25
C GLU A 57 10.11 -11.69 8.88
N ALA A 58 9.30 -12.12 7.92
CA ALA A 58 9.16 -11.45 6.62
C ALA A 58 8.56 -10.05 6.76
N ALA A 59 7.54 -9.88 7.61
CA ALA A 59 6.96 -8.58 7.91
C ALA A 59 7.99 -7.63 8.52
N LEU A 60 8.83 -8.13 9.45
CA LEU A 60 9.90 -7.36 10.06
C LEU A 60 10.98 -6.94 9.05
N ALA A 61 11.32 -7.81 8.10
CA ALA A 61 12.23 -7.51 6.99
C ALA A 61 11.62 -6.51 5.98
N GLY A 62 10.29 -6.53 5.83
CA GLY A 62 9.53 -5.65 4.94
C GLY A 62 9.35 -4.22 5.46
N ILE A 63 9.64 -3.93 6.74
CA ILE A 63 9.48 -2.60 7.33
C ILE A 63 10.34 -1.59 6.56
N PRO A 64 9.75 -0.59 5.86
CA PRO A 64 10.54 0.40 5.16
C PRO A 64 11.32 1.25 6.16
N ARG A 65 12.60 1.53 5.88
CA ARG A 65 13.49 2.32 6.76
C ARG A 65 12.91 3.67 7.20
N ALA A 66 12.01 4.25 6.40
CA ALA A 66 11.32 5.49 6.73
C ALA A 66 10.38 5.38 7.97
N PHE A 67 9.93 4.18 8.32
CA PHE A 67 8.97 3.94 9.40
C PHE A 67 9.60 3.37 10.68
N GLU A 68 10.91 3.11 10.69
CA GLU A 68 11.62 2.55 11.86
C GLU A 68 11.42 3.38 13.14
N GLY A 69 11.23 4.70 13.02
CA GLY A 69 10.99 5.60 14.15
C GLY A 69 9.53 6.04 14.37
N VAL A 70 8.60 5.67 13.49
CA VAL A 70 7.22 6.19 13.52
C VAL A 70 6.28 5.22 14.26
N ILE A 71 6.54 3.92 14.18
CA ILE A 71 5.67 2.88 14.78
C ILE A 71 6.52 1.89 15.61
N PRO A 72 7.17 2.35 16.69
CA PRO A 72 7.98 1.46 17.54
C PRO A 72 7.15 0.32 18.14
N ASP A 73 5.87 0.55 18.39
CA ASP A 73 4.97 -0.42 19.02
C ASP A 73 4.67 -1.62 18.10
N LEU A 74 4.47 -1.41 16.79
CA LEU A 74 4.25 -2.50 15.84
C LEU A 74 5.49 -3.38 15.72
N ARG A 75 6.69 -2.78 15.62
CA ARG A 75 7.95 -3.55 15.59
C ARG A 75 8.08 -4.42 16.84
N ARG A 76 7.84 -3.82 18.01
CA ARG A 76 7.90 -4.54 19.28
C ARG A 76 6.88 -5.68 19.33
N ALA A 77 5.65 -5.45 18.88
CA ALA A 77 4.61 -6.48 18.82
C ALA A 77 4.99 -7.65 17.89
N ILE A 78 5.62 -7.37 16.74
CA ILE A 78 6.12 -8.42 15.82
C ILE A 78 7.26 -9.21 16.48
N GLU A 79 8.23 -8.53 17.11
CA GLU A 79 9.36 -9.17 17.80
C GLU A 79 8.90 -10.04 18.97
N ASP A 80 7.97 -9.54 19.79
CA ASP A 80 7.33 -10.28 20.89
C ASP A 80 6.57 -11.50 20.34
N GLY A 81 5.88 -11.36 19.21
CA GLY A 81 5.21 -12.48 18.54
C GLY A 81 6.17 -13.56 18.03
N ILE A 82 7.31 -13.18 17.46
CA ILE A 82 8.37 -14.12 17.06
C ILE A 82 8.92 -14.86 18.29
N ALA A 83 9.09 -14.16 19.42
CA ALA A 83 9.53 -14.77 20.67
C ALA A 83 8.51 -15.79 21.20
N ALA A 84 7.22 -15.47 21.15
CA ALA A 84 6.13 -16.37 21.55
C ALA A 84 6.09 -17.65 20.70
N HIS A 85 6.25 -17.55 19.38
CA HIS A 85 6.37 -18.72 18.49
C HIS A 85 7.56 -19.61 18.86
N ARG A 86 8.72 -19.01 19.14
CA ARG A 86 9.93 -19.76 19.54
C ARG A 86 9.81 -20.38 20.93
N ALA A 87 9.01 -19.80 21.81
CA ALA A 87 8.70 -20.34 23.12
C ALA A 87 7.68 -21.50 23.07
N GLY A 88 6.97 -21.66 21.94
CA GLY A 88 5.91 -22.66 21.77
C GLY A 88 4.54 -22.20 22.26
N ASP A 89 4.36 -20.91 22.59
CA ASP A 89 3.10 -20.38 23.13
C ASP A 89 1.95 -20.44 22.10
N CYS A 90 2.29 -20.55 20.82
CA CYS A 90 1.33 -20.70 19.71
C CYS A 90 1.12 -22.17 19.28
N GLU A 91 1.64 -23.16 20.01
CA GLU A 91 1.49 -24.57 19.63
C GLU A 91 0.01 -25.00 19.69
N GLY A 92 -0.48 -25.56 18.57
CA GLY A 92 -1.87 -26.00 18.43
C GLY A 92 -2.83 -24.90 17.95
N ILE A 93 -2.38 -23.67 17.75
CA ILE A 93 -3.14 -22.63 17.05
C ILE A 93 -2.74 -22.66 15.57
N GLU A 94 -3.67 -23.00 14.70
CA GLU A 94 -3.43 -23.01 13.26
C GLU A 94 -3.43 -21.55 12.74
N PRO A 95 -2.35 -21.09 12.07
CA PRO A 95 -2.27 -19.73 11.58
C PRO A 95 -3.30 -19.53 10.46
N THR A 96 -4.36 -18.78 10.76
CA THR A 96 -5.44 -18.48 9.81
C THR A 96 -5.05 -17.44 8.76
N GLY A 97 -3.83 -16.92 8.81
CA GLY A 97 -3.30 -15.97 7.82
C GLY A 97 -3.79 -14.54 8.03
N GLY A 98 -4.16 -14.19 9.27
CA GLY A 98 -4.80 -12.92 9.63
C GLY A 98 -6.22 -12.78 9.07
N PRO A 99 -6.96 -11.71 9.42
CA PRO A 99 -8.22 -11.41 8.76
C PRO A 99 -7.93 -11.25 7.27
N ALA A 100 -8.43 -12.19 6.47
CA ALA A 100 -8.20 -12.21 5.03
C ALA A 100 -8.49 -10.82 4.46
N ALA A 101 -7.44 -10.19 3.89
CA ALA A 101 -7.62 -9.06 3.01
C ALA A 101 -8.72 -9.46 2.03
N ALA A 102 -9.85 -8.73 2.08
CA ALA A 102 -11.05 -9.05 1.33
C ALA A 102 -10.68 -9.48 -0.09
N GLU A 103 -10.79 -10.77 -0.37
CA GLU A 103 -10.75 -11.26 -1.74
C GLU A 103 -11.84 -10.50 -2.49
N THR A 104 -11.45 -9.86 -3.58
CA THR A 104 -12.36 -9.32 -4.60
C THR A 104 -13.52 -10.31 -4.78
N PRO A 105 -14.79 -9.88 -4.68
CA PRO A 105 -15.92 -10.81 -4.69
C PRO A 105 -15.88 -11.68 -5.97
N PRO A 106 -16.19 -12.99 -5.88
CA PRO A 106 -16.21 -13.83 -7.06
C PRO A 106 -17.21 -13.26 -8.07
N ALA A 107 -16.79 -13.21 -9.33
CA ALA A 107 -17.63 -12.79 -10.43
C ALA A 107 -18.96 -13.57 -10.39
N THR A 108 -20.06 -12.83 -10.39
CA THR A 108 -21.43 -13.33 -10.40
C THR A 108 -21.64 -14.30 -11.56
N THR A 109 -21.66 -15.61 -11.29
CA THR A 109 -22.27 -16.57 -12.19
C THR A 109 -23.76 -16.64 -11.89
N THR A 110 -24.55 -16.26 -12.88
CA THR A 110 -26.02 -16.28 -12.95
C THR A 110 -26.61 -17.57 -12.36
N PRO A 111 -27.65 -17.51 -11.50
CA PRO A 111 -28.33 -18.69 -11.02
C PRO A 111 -29.31 -19.21 -12.08
N THR A 112 -29.11 -20.45 -12.54
CA THR A 112 -30.17 -21.24 -13.18
C THR A 112 -31.00 -21.92 -12.10
N THR A 113 -32.30 -21.64 -12.10
CA THR A 113 -33.35 -22.27 -11.29
C THR A 113 -33.37 -23.79 -11.42
N PRO A 114 -33.47 -24.55 -10.32
CA PRO A 114 -34.07 -25.86 -10.32
C PRO A 114 -35.53 -25.79 -9.85
N THR A 115 -36.38 -26.43 -10.64
CA THR A 115 -37.80 -26.67 -10.45
C THR A 115 -38.07 -27.48 -9.17
N ASP A 116 -39.13 -27.06 -8.49
CA ASP A 116 -39.76 -27.66 -7.32
C ASP A 116 -40.43 -29.01 -7.65
N ALA A 117 -40.22 -30.01 -6.80
CA ALA A 117 -41.01 -31.24 -6.75
C ALA A 117 -41.04 -31.72 -5.30
N GLY A 118 -42.19 -31.50 -4.64
CA GLY A 118 -42.37 -31.77 -3.22
C GLY A 118 -42.46 -33.24 -2.83
N ALA A 119 -42.34 -33.49 -1.53
CA ALA A 119 -42.95 -34.64 -0.84
C ALA A 119 -42.94 -34.45 0.69
N VAL A 120 -44.16 -34.40 1.26
CA VAL A 120 -44.68 -34.98 2.53
C VAL A 120 -43.86 -34.85 3.84
N PRO A 121 -44.45 -34.32 4.94
CA PRO A 121 -43.88 -34.41 6.28
C PRO A 121 -44.42 -35.62 7.09
N PRO A 122 -43.63 -36.19 8.01
CA PRO A 122 -44.17 -36.83 9.20
C PRO A 122 -43.93 -35.99 10.47
N ALA A 123 -44.96 -35.95 11.31
CA ALA A 123 -44.90 -35.54 12.71
C ALA A 123 -44.14 -36.59 13.55
N ASP A 124 -43.41 -36.21 14.61
CA ASP A 124 -43.94 -36.11 15.98
C ASP A 124 -42.85 -35.82 17.04
N ALA A 125 -43.32 -35.24 18.17
CA ALA A 125 -42.87 -35.27 19.56
C ALA A 125 -41.37 -35.12 19.98
N GLY A 126 -41.12 -34.09 20.81
CA GLY A 126 -39.95 -34.02 21.70
C GLY A 126 -40.07 -32.87 22.70
N ALA A 127 -40.05 -33.20 24.00
CA ALA A 127 -40.50 -32.36 25.10
C ALA A 127 -39.42 -31.43 25.70
N GLY A 128 -39.89 -30.28 26.22
CA GLY A 128 -39.56 -29.77 27.56
C GLY A 128 -38.16 -29.22 27.85
N ALA A 129 -38.08 -27.90 28.07
CA ALA A 129 -37.55 -27.31 29.31
C ALA A 129 -37.76 -25.78 29.29
N ALA A 130 -38.44 -25.25 30.31
CA ALA A 130 -38.62 -23.82 30.54
C ALA A 130 -37.41 -23.23 31.28
N PRO A 131 -36.99 -21.97 30.99
CA PRO A 131 -36.11 -21.22 31.88
C PRO A 131 -36.91 -20.47 32.96
N PRO A 132 -36.44 -20.42 34.23
CA PRO A 132 -37.08 -19.66 35.31
C PRO A 132 -36.78 -18.13 35.22
N PRO A 133 -37.59 -17.29 35.92
CA PRO A 133 -37.60 -15.84 35.76
C PRO A 133 -36.59 -15.06 36.61
N ASP A 134 -36.41 -13.80 36.20
CA ASP A 134 -35.62 -12.72 36.78
C ASP A 134 -35.78 -12.53 38.30
N ALA A 135 -34.65 -12.32 38.97
CA ALA A 135 -34.59 -11.75 40.32
C ALA A 135 -33.92 -10.37 40.23
N GLY A 136 -34.73 -9.33 40.43
CA GLY A 136 -34.27 -7.96 40.56
C GLY A 136 -33.46 -7.74 41.83
N ALA A 137 -32.42 -6.91 41.72
CA ALA A 137 -31.73 -6.30 42.85
C ALA A 137 -31.90 -4.78 42.75
N ALA A 138 -32.59 -4.20 43.72
CA ALA A 138 -32.69 -2.76 43.93
C ALA A 138 -31.40 -2.24 44.58
N PRO A 139 -30.89 -1.05 44.21
CA PRO A 139 -29.85 -0.37 44.97
C PRO A 139 -30.45 0.39 46.17
N PRO A 140 -29.76 0.45 47.32
CA PRO A 140 -30.21 1.21 48.48
C PRO A 140 -30.02 2.72 48.29
N ALA A 141 -30.95 3.48 48.85
CA ALA A 141 -30.89 4.93 48.95
C ALA A 141 -30.24 5.39 50.27
N ASP A 142 -29.57 6.54 50.12
CA ASP A 142 -29.35 7.64 51.05
C ASP A 142 -28.29 7.55 52.17
N ALA A 143 -27.31 8.45 52.06
CA ALA A 143 -26.68 9.13 53.19
C ALA A 143 -26.34 10.56 52.75
N GLY A 144 -27.12 11.51 53.25
CA GLY A 144 -27.02 12.93 52.92
C GLY A 144 -25.70 13.58 53.32
N ALA A 145 -25.27 14.53 52.50
CA ALA A 145 -24.35 15.59 52.87
C ALA A 145 -25.01 16.93 52.53
N VAL A 146 -25.23 17.74 53.57
CA VAL A 146 -25.67 19.13 53.48
C VAL A 146 -24.44 20.00 53.21
N PRO A 147 -24.42 20.88 52.19
CA PRO A 147 -23.58 22.06 52.19
C PRO A 147 -24.40 23.32 52.58
N PRO A 148 -23.76 24.33 53.19
CA PRO A 148 -24.44 25.45 53.82
C PRO A 148 -24.90 26.53 52.84
N ALA A 149 -25.76 27.38 53.40
CA ALA A 149 -26.46 28.55 52.88
C ALA A 149 -25.72 29.47 51.88
N ASP A 150 -26.55 29.98 50.97
CA ASP A 150 -26.39 31.21 50.18
C ASP A 150 -25.71 32.35 50.95
N ALA A 151 -24.67 32.92 50.33
CA ALA A 151 -24.29 34.30 50.53
C ALA A 151 -23.85 34.90 49.19
N GLY A 152 -24.63 35.88 48.71
CA GLY A 152 -24.14 36.95 47.83
C GLY A 152 -24.25 36.70 46.33
N ALA A 153 -25.44 36.92 45.78
CA ALA A 153 -25.58 37.26 44.36
C ALA A 153 -24.87 38.61 44.09
N THR A 154 -23.79 38.56 43.31
CA THR A 154 -23.30 39.68 42.51
C THR A 154 -23.43 39.28 41.03
N PRO A 155 -23.95 40.15 40.14
CA PRO A 155 -24.18 39.77 38.75
C PRO A 155 -22.85 39.76 37.97
N PRO A 156 -22.50 38.71 37.22
CA PRO A 156 -21.43 38.81 36.24
C PRO A 156 -21.93 39.62 35.02
N ALA A 157 -21.09 40.55 34.60
CA ALA A 157 -21.27 41.34 33.40
C ALA A 157 -21.39 40.46 32.15
N ALA A 158 -22.20 40.94 31.21
CA ALA A 158 -22.46 40.33 29.91
C ALA A 158 -21.17 39.83 29.22
N GLU A 159 -21.17 38.55 28.86
CA GLU A 159 -20.22 37.97 27.92
C GLU A 159 -20.33 38.70 26.57
N ALA A 160 -19.24 39.38 26.21
CA ALA A 160 -19.01 39.81 24.84
C ALA A 160 -18.76 38.57 23.97
N PRO A 161 -19.22 38.56 22.71
CA PRO A 161 -19.01 37.42 21.81
C PRO A 161 -17.51 37.13 21.66
N GLN A 162 -17.10 35.93 22.06
CA GLN A 162 -15.73 35.47 21.86
C GLN A 162 -15.43 35.45 20.37
N GLN A 163 -14.49 36.31 19.96
CA GLN A 163 -13.91 36.24 18.63
C GLN A 163 -13.09 34.95 18.53
N VAL A 164 -13.57 34.03 17.70
CA VAL A 164 -12.82 32.86 17.25
C VAL A 164 -11.58 33.38 16.54
N THR A 165 -10.49 33.48 17.27
CA THR A 165 -9.18 33.80 16.71
C THR A 165 -8.74 32.51 16.02
N THR A 166 -8.95 32.44 14.71
CA THR A 166 -8.32 31.42 13.87
C THR A 166 -6.83 31.71 13.90
N THR A 167 -6.13 31.09 14.85
CA THR A 167 -4.67 31.04 14.84
C THR A 167 -4.26 30.48 13.48
N PRO A 168 -3.54 31.24 12.63
CA PRO A 168 -2.99 30.70 11.40
C PRO A 168 -2.08 29.56 11.82
N GLY A 169 -2.41 28.33 11.42
CA GLY A 169 -1.59 27.16 11.71
C GLY A 169 -0.17 27.44 11.25
N VAL A 170 0.74 27.59 12.22
CA VAL A 170 2.18 27.59 11.97
C VAL A 170 2.49 26.21 11.42
N GLN A 171 2.64 26.12 10.10
CA GLN A 171 3.13 24.93 9.43
C GLN A 171 4.50 24.59 10.05
N PRO A 172 4.70 23.39 10.60
CA PRO A 172 5.96 23.02 11.20
C PRO A 172 7.08 23.13 10.13
N PRO A 173 8.22 23.75 10.45
CA PRO A 173 9.30 23.90 9.50
C PRO A 173 9.95 22.53 9.25
N GLY A 174 9.97 22.10 7.99
CA GLY A 174 10.99 21.16 7.52
C GLY A 174 10.57 19.70 7.36
N GLU A 175 9.32 19.42 6.97
CA GLU A 175 9.01 18.10 6.42
C GLU A 175 9.77 17.92 5.09
N LYS A 176 10.88 17.18 5.15
CA LYS A 176 11.72 16.91 3.97
C LYS A 176 10.90 16.09 2.99
N ARG A 177 10.43 16.75 1.93
CA ARG A 177 9.68 16.13 0.84
C ARG A 177 10.45 14.91 0.34
N SER A 178 9.88 13.73 0.55
CA SER A 178 10.48 12.44 0.17
C SER A 178 10.80 12.46 -1.32
N THR A 179 12.08 12.43 -1.67
CA THR A 179 12.57 12.38 -3.05
C THR A 179 12.52 10.98 -3.64
N THR A 180 12.31 9.97 -2.79
CA THR A 180 12.24 8.54 -3.14
C THR A 180 11.29 8.23 -4.31
N PRO A 181 10.01 8.70 -4.34
CA PRO A 181 9.12 8.41 -5.47
C PRO A 181 9.62 9.04 -6.78
N LEU A 182 10.27 10.20 -6.73
CA LEU A 182 10.79 10.89 -7.91
C LEU A 182 12.01 10.14 -8.48
N VAL A 183 12.90 9.67 -7.61
CA VAL A 183 14.06 8.85 -8.01
C VAL A 183 13.61 7.53 -8.62
N ILE A 184 12.63 6.86 -8.01
CA ILE A 184 12.06 5.61 -8.55
C ILE A 184 11.43 5.86 -9.92
N GLY A 185 10.62 6.92 -10.05
CA GLY A 185 10.00 7.30 -11.33
C GLY A 185 11.03 7.59 -12.42
N ALA A 186 12.09 8.33 -12.09
CA ALA A 186 13.17 8.64 -13.03
C ALA A 186 13.94 7.38 -13.46
N ALA A 187 14.25 6.48 -12.51
CA ALA A 187 14.93 5.21 -12.80
C ALA A 187 14.09 4.30 -13.70
N ALA A 188 12.78 4.19 -13.45
CA ALA A 188 11.87 3.41 -14.28
C ALA A 188 11.80 3.96 -15.72
N LEU A 189 11.73 5.29 -15.86
CA LEU A 189 11.72 5.93 -17.17
C LEU A 189 13.03 5.72 -17.93
N ALA A 190 14.18 5.82 -17.24
CA ALA A 190 15.48 5.55 -17.84
C ALA A 190 15.61 4.09 -18.31
N ALA A 191 15.12 3.13 -17.51
CA ALA A 191 15.11 1.71 -17.87
C ALA A 191 14.24 1.43 -19.11
N LEU A 192 13.04 2.05 -19.18
CA LEU A 192 12.16 1.96 -20.35
C LEU A 192 12.82 2.52 -21.61
N LEU A 193 13.47 3.69 -21.52
CA LEU A 193 14.19 4.28 -22.64
C LEU A 193 15.33 3.38 -23.13
N LEU A 194 16.10 2.79 -22.20
CA LEU A 194 17.15 1.83 -22.54
C LEU A 194 16.59 0.61 -23.27
N LEU A 195 15.45 0.08 -22.82
CA LEU A 195 14.80 -1.06 -23.46
C LEU A 195 14.35 -0.71 -24.89
N VAL A 196 13.75 0.47 -25.08
CA VAL A 196 13.37 0.97 -26.42
C VAL A 196 14.59 1.10 -27.33
N LEU A 197 15.70 1.65 -26.83
CA LEU A 197 16.95 1.78 -27.60
C LEU A 197 17.56 0.43 -27.96
N LEU A 198 17.50 -0.56 -27.07
CA LEU A 198 17.97 -1.92 -27.33
C LEU A 198 17.13 -2.61 -28.41
N VAL A 199 15.80 -2.51 -28.31
CA VAL A 199 14.88 -3.05 -29.33
C VAL A 199 15.12 -2.37 -30.68
N TRP A 200 15.29 -1.05 -30.69
CA TRP A 200 15.60 -0.27 -31.90
C TRP A 200 16.96 -0.64 -32.51
N GLY A 201 18.00 -0.76 -31.69
CA GLY A 201 19.34 -1.17 -32.14
C GLY A 201 19.33 -2.58 -32.72
N TRP A 202 18.60 -3.50 -32.09
CA TRP A 202 18.42 -4.87 -32.59
C TRP A 202 17.65 -4.91 -33.92
N ALA A 203 16.59 -4.11 -34.04
CA ALA A 203 15.86 -3.91 -35.27
C ALA A 203 16.77 -3.43 -36.41
N ARG A 204 17.66 -2.46 -36.12
CA ARG A 204 18.65 -1.95 -37.09
C ARG A 204 19.66 -3.02 -37.51
N LEU A 205 20.17 -3.83 -36.57
CA LEU A 205 21.06 -4.95 -36.87
C LEU A 205 20.38 -6.03 -37.72
N ARG A 206 19.05 -6.14 -37.67
CA ARG A 206 18.23 -7.02 -38.52
C ARG A 206 17.89 -6.42 -39.89
N GLY A 207 18.31 -5.19 -40.16
CA GLY A 207 17.95 -4.47 -41.39
C GLY A 207 16.48 -4.05 -41.45
N TRP A 208 15.78 -4.03 -40.31
CA TRP A 208 14.41 -3.50 -40.27
C TRP A 208 14.48 -1.98 -40.31
N ASP A 209 14.13 -1.41 -41.47
CA ASP A 209 14.05 0.04 -41.68
C ASP A 209 12.64 0.38 -42.17
N PRO A 210 11.74 0.83 -41.30
CA PRO A 210 10.38 1.11 -41.71
C PRO A 210 10.39 2.33 -42.65
N THR A 211 9.55 2.30 -43.69
CA THR A 211 9.53 3.34 -44.73
C THR A 211 9.28 4.76 -44.19
N TRP A 212 8.55 4.88 -43.08
CA TRP A 212 8.37 6.16 -42.39
C TRP A 212 9.66 6.71 -41.78
N ALA A 213 10.60 5.86 -41.35
CA ALA A 213 11.87 6.31 -40.75
C ALA A 213 12.83 6.89 -41.79
N ALA A 214 12.75 6.44 -43.04
CA ALA A 214 13.44 7.09 -44.16
C ALA A 214 12.88 8.48 -44.44
N ARG A 215 11.55 8.61 -44.51
CA ARG A 215 10.86 9.91 -44.70
C ARG A 215 11.13 10.88 -43.55
N ALA A 216 11.09 10.40 -42.31
CA ALA A 216 11.36 11.21 -41.13
C ALA A 216 12.80 11.75 -41.13
N ARG A 217 13.79 10.92 -41.50
CA ARG A 217 15.19 11.36 -41.64
C ARG A 217 15.35 12.45 -42.70
N HIS A 218 14.66 12.33 -43.83
CA HIS A 218 14.69 13.36 -44.86
C HIS A 218 14.05 14.67 -44.38
N ALA A 219 12.86 14.60 -43.77
CA ALA A 219 12.16 15.78 -43.23
C ALA A 219 12.97 16.49 -42.14
N TRP A 220 13.62 15.73 -41.23
CA TRP A 220 14.51 16.30 -40.22
C TRP A 220 15.77 16.92 -40.82
N GLY A 221 16.32 16.33 -41.90
CA GLY A 221 17.44 16.90 -42.63
C GLY A 221 17.10 18.26 -43.25
N GLU A 222 15.93 18.37 -43.90
CA GLU A 222 15.46 19.64 -44.46
C GLU A 222 15.15 20.68 -43.38
N ALA A 223 14.51 20.28 -42.29
CA ALA A 223 14.24 21.16 -41.16
C ALA A 223 15.55 21.68 -40.55
N GLY A 224 16.52 20.79 -40.31
CA GLY A 224 17.84 21.15 -39.82
C GLY A 224 18.56 22.13 -40.76
N PHE A 225 18.54 21.86 -42.06
CA PHE A 225 19.11 22.76 -43.08
C PHE A 225 18.51 24.17 -42.99
N ARG A 226 17.17 24.29 -42.94
CA ARG A 226 16.49 25.58 -42.84
C ARG A 226 16.85 26.31 -41.54
N VAL A 227 16.86 25.62 -40.41
CA VAL A 227 17.22 26.20 -39.10
C VAL A 227 18.67 26.68 -39.09
N THR A 228 19.60 25.92 -39.68
CA THR A 228 21.01 26.34 -39.75
C THR A 228 21.21 27.53 -40.67
N SER A 229 20.44 27.64 -41.76
CA SER A 229 20.48 28.80 -42.65
C SER A 229 19.98 30.06 -41.95
N THR A 230 18.86 29.99 -41.23
CA THR A 230 18.33 31.15 -40.50
C THR A 230 19.25 31.56 -39.35
N TRP A 231 19.88 30.59 -38.68
CA TRP A 231 20.88 30.88 -37.65
C TRP A 231 22.13 31.57 -38.22
N ALA A 232 22.59 31.14 -39.39
CA ALA A 232 23.72 31.78 -40.06
C ALA A 232 23.43 33.24 -40.39
N GLU A 233 22.25 33.54 -40.96
CA GLU A 233 21.81 34.92 -41.23
C GLU A 233 21.70 35.77 -39.95
N PHE A 234 21.15 35.20 -38.88
CA PHE A 234 21.08 35.88 -37.59
C PHE A 234 22.48 36.17 -37.02
N SER A 235 23.39 35.20 -37.11
CA SER A 235 24.77 35.38 -36.64
C SER A 235 25.54 36.42 -37.47
N ASP A 236 25.22 36.54 -38.75
CA ASP A 236 25.78 37.55 -39.64
C ASP A 236 25.23 38.95 -39.31
N TRP A 237 23.92 39.06 -39.08
CA TRP A 237 23.29 40.29 -38.59
C TRP A 237 23.92 40.78 -37.28
N LEU A 238 24.12 39.89 -36.31
CA LEU A 238 24.79 40.21 -35.05
C LEU A 238 26.22 40.71 -35.25
N ARG A 239 26.97 40.16 -36.22
CA ARG A 239 28.33 40.60 -36.54
C ARG A 239 28.37 41.97 -37.21
N LEU A 240 27.34 42.29 -38.01
CA LEU A 240 27.23 43.56 -38.72
C LEU A 240 26.74 44.71 -37.82
N GLY A 241 26.36 44.43 -36.57
CA GLY A 241 26.08 45.45 -35.54
C GLY A 241 24.91 46.38 -35.86
N ARG A 242 23.91 45.87 -36.57
CA ARG A 242 22.68 46.61 -36.93
C ARG A 242 21.57 46.33 -35.94
#